data_AF-D2HS27-F1
#
_entry.id   AF-D2HS27-F1
#
_cell.length_a   1.000
_cell.length_b   1.000
_cell.length_c   1.000
_cell.angle_alpha   90.00
_cell.angle_beta   90.00
_cell.angle_gamma   90.00
#
_symmetry.space_group_name_H-M   'P 1'
#
loop_
_entity.id
_entity.type
_entity.pdbx_description
1 polymer ?
#
loop_
_entity_poly.entity_id
_entity_poly.type
_entity_poly.pdbx_seq_one_letter_code
_entity_poly.pdbx_strand_id
1 'polypeptide(L)'
;MKFQYKEDHPFEYRKKEGEKIRKKYPDRVPVIVEKAPKARVPDLDKRKYLVPSDLTVGQFYFLIRKRIHLRPEDALFFFVNNTIPPTSATMGQLYE
;
A
#
# COMPACT_ATOMS: atom_id res chain seq x y z
N MET A 1 -7.38 5.59 -11.81
CA MET A 1 -6.51 4.39 -11.82
C MET A 1 -7.39 3.16 -11.63
N LYS A 2 -7.23 2.12 -12.47
CA LYS A 2 -7.91 0.82 -12.25
C LYS A 2 -6.97 -0.07 -11.42
N PHE A 3 -7.49 -0.69 -10.38
CA PHE A 3 -6.74 -1.61 -9.51
C PHE A 3 -7.19 -3.03 -9.82
N GLN A 4 -6.25 -3.91 -10.16
CA GLN A 4 -6.55 -5.29 -10.49
C GLN A 4 -7.22 -6.01 -9.32
N TYR A 5 -6.82 -5.72 -8.08
CA TYR A 5 -7.45 -6.26 -6.87
C TYR A 5 -8.94 -5.95 -6.75
N LYS A 6 -9.40 -4.81 -7.28
CA LYS A 6 -10.83 -4.45 -7.27
C LYS A 6 -11.62 -5.17 -8.36
N GLU A 7 -10.97 -5.54 -9.46
CA GLU A 7 -11.56 -6.33 -10.55
C GLU A 7 -11.63 -7.81 -10.16
N ASP A 8 -10.56 -8.34 -9.56
CA ASP A 8 -10.47 -9.75 -9.14
C ASP A 8 -11.42 -10.07 -7.97
N HIS A 9 -11.76 -9.08 -7.15
CA HIS A 9 -12.52 -9.27 -5.93
C HIS A 9 -13.72 -8.31 -5.81
N PRO A 10 -14.96 -8.84 -5.76
CA PRO A 10 -16.16 -8.05 -5.54
C PRO A 10 -16.08 -7.19 -4.28
N PHE A 11 -16.81 -6.07 -4.27
CA PHE A 11 -16.82 -5.12 -3.16
C PHE A 11 -17.17 -5.78 -1.82
N GLU A 12 -18.22 -6.61 -1.78
CA GLU A 12 -18.66 -7.29 -0.57
C GLU A 12 -17.59 -8.19 0.04
N TYR A 13 -16.83 -8.89 -0.80
CA TYR A 13 -15.69 -9.69 -0.34
C TYR A 13 -14.61 -8.81 0.29
N ARG A 14 -14.21 -7.75 -0.40
CA ARG A 14 -13.16 -6.82 0.08
C ARG A 14 -13.56 -6.13 1.38
N LYS A 15 -14.83 -5.73 1.51
CA LYS A 15 -15.39 -5.11 2.72
C LYS A 15 -15.34 -6.08 3.90
N LYS A 16 -15.89 -7.29 3.73
CA LYS A 16 -15.91 -8.32 4.78
C LYS A 16 -14.49 -8.71 5.22
N GLU A 17 -13.57 -8.82 4.29
CA GLU A 17 -12.17 -9.13 4.59
C GLU A 17 -11.48 -7.98 5.34
N GLY A 18 -11.67 -6.73 4.88
CA GLY A 18 -11.14 -5.53 5.53
C GLY A 18 -11.63 -5.37 6.96
N GLU A 19 -12.93 -5.56 7.19
CA GLU A 19 -13.52 -5.52 8.53
C GLU A 19 -12.96 -6.63 9.43
N LYS A 20 -12.83 -7.85 8.91
CA LYS A 20 -12.28 -8.99 9.68
C LYS A 20 -10.83 -8.74 10.09
N ILE A 21 -9.99 -8.25 9.19
CA ILE A 21 -8.57 -8.03 9.49
C ILE A 21 -8.36 -6.85 10.44
N ARG A 22 -9.17 -5.78 10.32
CA ARG A 22 -9.17 -4.65 11.25
C ARG A 22 -9.60 -5.04 12.66
N LYS A 23 -10.62 -5.90 12.79
CA LYS A 23 -11.02 -6.45 14.11
C LYS A 23 -9.93 -7.33 14.71
N LYS A 24 -9.21 -8.11 13.90
CA LYS A 24 -8.15 -9.01 14.35
C LYS A 24 -6.86 -8.27 14.75
N TYR A 25 -6.53 -7.19 14.06
CA TYR A 25 -5.31 -6.41 14.27
C TYR A 25 -5.66 -4.90 14.30
N PRO A 26 -6.17 -4.40 15.44
CA PRO A 26 -6.68 -3.02 15.54
C PRO A 26 -5.59 -1.97 15.28
N ASP A 27 -4.35 -2.25 15.71
CA ASP A 27 -3.21 -1.33 15.58
C ASP A 27 -2.54 -1.38 14.19
N ARG A 28 -3.17 -2.06 13.22
CA ARG A 28 -2.63 -2.21 11.87
C ARG A 28 -3.64 -1.85 10.80
N VAL A 29 -3.14 -1.28 9.71
CA VAL A 29 -3.91 -0.89 8.54
C VAL A 29 -3.68 -1.89 7.39
N PRO A 30 -4.74 -2.45 6.78
CA PRO A 30 -4.61 -3.24 5.57
C PRO A 30 -4.42 -2.32 4.36
N VAL A 31 -3.34 -2.54 3.61
CA VAL A 31 -2.95 -1.73 2.45
C VAL A 31 -2.81 -2.62 1.23
N ILE A 32 -3.41 -2.19 0.11
CA ILE A 32 -3.22 -2.82 -1.20
C ILE A 32 -2.24 -1.95 -2.00
N VAL A 33 -1.15 -2.55 -2.46
CA VAL A 33 -0.12 -1.90 -3.26
C VAL A 33 -0.07 -2.55 -4.64
N GLU A 34 -0.20 -1.73 -5.68
CA GLU A 34 -0.10 -2.16 -7.08
C GLU A 34 0.82 -1.23 -7.86
N LYS A 35 1.54 -1.82 -8.82
CA LYS A 35 2.37 -1.08 -9.76
C LYS A 35 1.47 -0.30 -10.72
N ALA A 36 1.75 0.98 -10.94
CA ALA A 36 1.03 1.76 -11.94
C ALA A 36 1.27 1.19 -13.35
N PRO A 37 0.28 1.19 -14.27
CA PRO A 37 0.37 0.48 -15.56
C PRO A 37 1.55 0.85 -16.46
N LYS A 38 2.08 2.07 -16.32
CA LYS A 38 3.21 2.59 -17.12
C LYS A 38 4.50 2.75 -16.32
N ALA A 39 4.52 2.32 -15.05
CA ALA A 39 5.70 2.44 -14.21
C ALA A 39 6.76 1.41 -14.61
N ARG A 40 7.99 1.89 -14.80
CA ARG A 40 9.18 1.07 -15.11
C ARG A 40 9.89 0.66 -13.82
N VAL A 41 9.16 0.03 -12.90
CA VAL A 41 9.69 -0.53 -11.65
C VAL A 41 9.45 -2.04 -11.62
N PRO A 42 10.27 -2.81 -10.87
CA PRO A 42 10.04 -4.24 -10.72
C PRO A 42 8.65 -4.53 -10.09
N ASP A 43 8.11 -5.69 -10.41
CA ASP A 43 6.82 -6.13 -9.88
C ASP A 43 6.90 -6.50 -8.39
N LEU A 44 5.79 -6.31 -7.67
CA LEU A 44 5.67 -6.77 -6.29
C LEU A 44 5.23 -8.24 -6.24
N ASP A 45 5.93 -9.04 -5.43
CA ASP A 45 5.57 -10.43 -5.13
C ASP A 45 4.22 -10.55 -4.39
N LYS A 46 3.92 -9.57 -3.54
CA LYS A 46 2.66 -9.47 -2.79
C LYS A 46 2.06 -8.08 -2.91
N ARG A 47 0.75 -8.03 -3.05
CA ARG A 47 -0.03 -6.79 -3.13
C ARG A 47 -0.67 -6.39 -1.79
N LYS A 48 -0.85 -7.35 -0.88
CA LYS A 48 -1.56 -7.14 0.40
C LYS A 48 -0.55 -6.98 1.53
N TYR A 49 -0.64 -5.87 2.25
CA TYR A 49 0.22 -5.53 3.38
C TYR A 49 -0.64 -5.25 4.60
N LEU A 50 -0.15 -5.64 5.76
CA LEU A 50 -0.74 -5.28 7.05
C LEU A 50 0.32 -4.52 7.84
N VAL A 51 0.17 -3.20 7.88
CA VAL A 51 1.20 -2.26 8.29
C VAL A 51 0.82 -1.65 9.65
N PRO A 52 1.76 -1.43 10.59
CA PRO A 52 1.47 -0.69 11.81
C PRO A 52 0.92 0.72 11.51
N SER A 53 -0.07 1.16 12.27
CA SER A 53 -0.73 2.47 12.03
C SER A 53 0.21 3.66 12.30
N ASP A 54 1.20 3.50 13.16
CA ASP A 54 2.21 4.49 13.53
C ASP A 54 3.39 4.57 12.53
N LEU A 55 3.52 3.58 11.64
CA LEU A 55 4.55 3.56 10.62
C LEU A 55 4.37 4.74 9.66
N THR A 56 5.43 5.49 9.40
CA THR A 56 5.40 6.62 8.47
C THR A 56 5.38 6.17 7.02
N VAL A 57 4.82 6.99 6.13
CA VAL A 57 4.89 6.76 4.68
C VAL A 57 6.34 6.65 4.21
N GLY A 58 7.27 7.44 4.76
CA GLY A 58 8.71 7.35 4.47
C GLY A 58 9.32 5.98 4.84
N GLN A 59 8.97 5.43 5.99
CA GLN A 59 9.36 4.06 6.36
C GLN A 59 8.72 3.04 5.41
N PHE A 60 7.48 3.28 4.96
CA PHE A 60 6.81 2.38 4.03
C PHE A 60 7.49 2.38 2.65
N TYR A 61 7.96 3.54 2.18
CA TYR A 61 8.80 3.64 0.98
C TYR A 61 10.03 2.74 1.08
N PHE A 62 10.73 2.77 2.21
CA PHE A 62 11.91 1.94 2.43
C PHE A 62 11.57 0.44 2.36
N LEU A 63 10.46 0.02 2.97
CA LEU A 63 10.00 -1.37 2.95
C LEU A 63 9.69 -1.84 1.52
N ILE A 64 8.93 -1.06 0.75
CA ILE A 64 8.59 -1.43 -0.63
C ILE A 64 9.82 -1.40 -1.53
N ARG A 65 10.69 -0.38 -1.42
CA ARG A 65 11.96 -0.30 -2.16
C ARG A 65 12.81 -1.55 -1.94
N LYS A 66 13.00 -1.96 -0.68
CA LYS A 66 13.73 -3.18 -0.34
C LYS A 66 13.09 -4.43 -0.95
N ARG A 67 11.75 -4.49 -0.96
CA ARG A 67 10.98 -5.65 -1.43
C ARG A 67 11.03 -5.84 -2.95
N ILE A 68 11.06 -4.75 -3.70
CA ILE A 68 11.22 -4.80 -5.17
C ILE A 68 12.69 -4.73 -5.61
N HIS A 69 13.64 -4.77 -4.67
CA HIS A 69 15.08 -4.66 -4.91
C HIS A 69 15.47 -3.43 -5.76
N LEU A 70 14.77 -2.31 -5.57
CA LEU A 70 15.02 -1.09 -6.33
C LEU A 70 16.30 -0.42 -5.84
N ARG A 71 17.14 -0.01 -6.78
CA ARG A 71 18.45 0.57 -6.49
C ARG A 71 18.30 1.92 -5.79
N PRO A 72 19.29 2.35 -4.96
CA PRO A 72 19.21 3.62 -4.24
C PRO A 72 18.98 4.83 -5.14
N GLU A 73 19.57 4.83 -6.34
CA GLU A 73 19.50 5.88 -7.36
C GLU A 73 18.15 5.99 -8.08
N ASP A 74 17.34 4.93 -8.10
CA ASP A 74 16.08 4.90 -8.84
C ASP A 74 14.94 5.48 -8.00
N ALA A 75 14.21 6.47 -8.51
CA ALA A 75 13.11 7.09 -7.77
C ALA A 75 11.89 6.14 -7.62
N LEU A 76 11.21 6.23 -6.48
CA LEU A 76 9.95 5.53 -6.19
C LEU A 76 8.93 6.54 -5.66
N PHE A 77 7.71 6.49 -6.18
CA PHE A 77 6.62 7.37 -5.75
C PHE A 77 5.36 6.54 -5.48
N PHE A 78 4.70 6.82 -4.36
CA PHE A 78 3.36 6.35 -4.05
C PHE A 78 2.33 7.39 -4.45
N PHE A 79 1.15 6.88 -4.80
CA PHE A 79 -0.02 7.69 -5.11
C PHE A 79 -1.21 7.15 -4.33
N VAL A 80 -1.86 8.01 -3.57
CA VAL A 80 -3.14 7.76 -2.92
C VAL A 80 -4.11 8.80 -3.46
N ASN A 81 -5.21 8.37 -4.06
CA ASN A 81 -6.16 9.26 -4.75
C ASN A 81 -5.49 10.20 -5.79
N ASN A 82 -4.50 9.67 -6.52
CA ASN A 82 -3.68 10.41 -7.51
C ASN A 82 -2.78 11.53 -6.93
N THR A 83 -2.60 11.59 -5.61
CA THR A 83 -1.71 12.54 -4.94
C THR A 83 -0.57 11.82 -4.23
N ILE A 84 0.61 12.45 -4.18
CA ILE A 84 1.75 11.94 -3.41
C ILE A 84 1.50 12.23 -1.93
N PRO A 85 1.39 11.20 -1.08
CA PRO A 85 1.19 11.43 0.34
C PRO A 85 2.44 12.03 1.01
N PRO A 86 2.29 12.85 2.07
CA PRO A 86 3.43 13.36 2.84
C PRO A 86 4.23 12.21 3.46
N THR A 87 5.56 12.24 3.34
CA THR A 87 6.44 11.19 3.87
C THR A 87 6.45 11.13 5.41
N SER A 88 6.15 12.25 6.07
CA SER A 88 6.05 12.37 7.52
C SER A 88 4.72 11.87 8.10
N ALA A 89 3.68 11.74 7.28
CA ALA A 89 2.39 11.22 7.73
C ALA A 89 2.49 9.73 8.06
N THR A 90 1.67 9.27 9.00
CA THR A 90 1.59 7.84 9.36
C THR A 90 0.61 7.11 8.44
N MET A 91 0.80 5.79 8.30
CA MET A 91 -0.09 4.94 7.52
C MET A 91 -1.50 4.90 8.12
N GLY A 92 -1.63 5.10 9.43
CA GLY A 92 -2.91 5.30 10.11
C GLY A 92 -3.61 6.59 9.66
N GLN A 93 -2.90 7.72 9.68
CA GLN A 93 -3.44 9.01 9.21
C GLN A 93 -3.85 8.98 7.73
N LEU A 94 -3.14 8.21 6.89
CA LEU A 94 -3.51 8.02 5.49
C LEU A 94 -4.73 7.12 5.29
N TYR A 95 -5.03 6.27 6.26
CA TYR A 95 -6.09 5.26 6.16
C TYR A 95 -7.45 5.80 6.63
N GLU A 96 -7.44 6.75 7.58
CA GLU A 96 -8.62 7.53 8.01
C GLU A 96 -9.14 8.43 6.89
#